data_AF-A0A645C6P7-F1
#
_entry.id   AF-A0A645C6P7-F1
#
_cell.length_a   1.000
_cell.length_b   1.000
_cell.length_c   1.000
_cell.angle_alpha   90.00
_cell.angle_beta   90.00
_cell.angle_gamma   90.00
#
_symmetry.space_group_name_H-M   'P 1'
#
loop_
_entity.id
_entity.type
_entity.pdbx_description
1 polymer ?
#
loop_
_entity_poly.entity_id
_entity_poly.type
_entity_poly.pdbx_seq_one_letter_code
_entity_poly.pdbx_strand_id
1 'polypeptide(L)'
;MSERQIVTGVEMPLAAPMILGGFRSAMLQVIATATIAAYLGLGGLGRFILDGLPVRDYPRMLAGALLVTLLALLVDGLLSLLQHRLTTAGVRASTGTD
;
A
#
# COMPACT_ATOMS: atom_id res chain seq x y z
N MET A 1 -1.00 33.38 -14.70
CA MET A 1 -1.49 32.30 -13.81
C MET A 1 -0.93 32.54 -12.43
N SER A 2 -1.72 32.40 -11.36
CA SER A 2 -1.17 32.50 -10.00
C SER A 2 -0.40 31.22 -9.64
N GLU A 3 0.60 31.31 -8.77
CA GLU A 3 1.40 30.15 -8.33
C GLU A 3 0.51 29.01 -7.80
N ARG A 4 -0.57 29.35 -7.08
CA ARG A 4 -1.53 28.35 -6.57
C ARG A 4 -2.22 27.57 -7.69
N GLN A 5 -2.53 28.22 -8.82
CA GLN A 5 -3.16 27.54 -9.96
C GLN A 5 -2.19 26.59 -10.67
N ILE A 6 -0.89 26.93 -10.70
CA ILE A 6 0.15 26.08 -11.30
C ILE A 6 0.36 24.82 -10.45
N VAL A 7 0.47 24.98 -9.13
CA VAL A 7 0.64 23.87 -8.18
C VAL A 7 -0.53 22.89 -8.27
N THR A 8 -1.78 23.38 -8.22
CA THR A 8 -2.95 22.49 -8.25
C THR A 8 -3.29 21.95 -9.63
N GLY A 9 -3.04 22.73 -10.68
CA GLY A 9 -3.47 22.41 -12.05
C GLY A 9 -2.45 21.64 -12.87
N VAL A 10 -1.16 21.75 -12.57
CA VAL A 10 -0.07 21.19 -13.37
C VAL A 10 0.84 20.30 -12.54
N GLU A 11 1.39 20.81 -11.44
CA GLU A 11 2.36 20.05 -10.63
C GLU A 11 1.73 18.88 -9.89
N MET A 12 0.57 19.06 -9.26
CA MET A 12 -0.14 17.99 -8.53
C MET A 12 -0.53 16.81 -9.42
N PRO A 13 -1.14 16.98 -10.61
CA PRO A 13 -1.41 15.88 -11.54
C PRO A 13 -0.15 15.15 -12.01
N LEU A 14 0.94 15.88 -12.24
CA LEU A 14 2.24 15.31 -12.64
C LEU A 14 2.92 14.53 -11.50
N ALA A 15 2.80 15.01 -10.26
CA ALA A 15 3.38 14.38 -9.08
C ALA A 15 2.52 13.24 -8.49
N ALA A 16 1.21 13.21 -8.76
CA ALA A 16 0.28 12.21 -8.23
C ALA A 16 0.72 10.74 -8.44
N PRO A 17 1.19 10.30 -9.62
CA PRO A 17 1.71 8.94 -9.81
C PRO A 17 2.86 8.59 -8.86
N MET A 18 3.77 9.55 -8.63
CA MET A 18 4.93 9.39 -7.77
C MET A 18 4.54 9.33 -6.29
N ILE A 19 3.64 10.23 -5.86
CA ILE A 19 3.13 10.27 -4.48
C ILE A 19 2.39 8.96 -4.15
N LEU A 20 1.54 8.46 -5.06
CA LEU A 20 0.84 7.19 -4.86
C LEU A 20 1.80 6.00 -4.83
N GLY A 21 2.85 6.00 -5.65
CA GLY A 21 3.91 5.00 -5.58
C GLY A 21 4.60 4.98 -4.20
N GLY A 22 4.94 6.15 -3.67
CA GLY A 22 5.49 6.27 -2.32
C GLY A 22 4.52 5.80 -1.23
N PHE A 23 3.23 6.13 -1.38
CA PHE A 23 2.19 5.70 -0.44
C PHE A 23 2.02 4.17 -0.42
N ARG A 24 2.07 3.50 -1.58
CA ARG A 24 2.05 2.03 -1.67
C ARG A 24 3.21 1.39 -0.91
N SER A 25 4.43 1.88 -1.13
CA SER A 25 5.61 1.41 -0.41
C SER A 25 5.48 1.63 1.10
N ALA A 26 5.00 2.81 1.52
CA ALA A 26 4.76 3.10 2.93
C ALA A 26 3.73 2.14 3.56
N MET A 27 2.64 1.83 2.84
CA MET A 27 1.63 0.89 3.32
C MET A 27 2.17 -0.53 3.46
N LEU A 28 2.95 -1.02 2.49
CA LEU A 28 3.63 -2.31 2.62
C LEU A 28 4.56 -2.34 3.83
N GLN A 29 5.28 -1.26 4.08
CA GLN A 29 6.17 -1.16 5.23
C GLN A 29 5.40 -1.16 6.56
N VAL A 30 4.27 -0.44 6.65
CA VAL A 30 3.40 -0.48 7.84
C VAL A 30 2.86 -1.89 8.08
N ILE A 31 2.43 -2.61 7.05
CA ILE A 31 1.92 -3.99 7.20
C ILE A 31 3.04 -4.92 7.68
N ALA A 32 4.25 -4.78 7.15
CA ALA A 32 5.41 -5.55 7.61
C ALA A 32 5.72 -5.26 9.10
N THR A 33 5.75 -3.99 9.49
CA THR A 33 5.97 -3.59 10.89
C THR A 33 4.85 -4.10 11.80
N ALA A 34 3.59 -4.00 11.39
CA ALA A 34 2.43 -4.48 12.16
C ALA A 34 2.45 -6.00 12.37
N THR A 35 3.01 -6.76 11.42
CA THR A 35 3.16 -8.22 11.55
C THR A 35 4.12 -8.56 12.69
N ILE A 36 5.23 -7.82 12.81
CA ILE A 36 6.20 -8.00 13.90
C ILE A 36 5.64 -7.44 15.22
N ALA A 37 4.84 -6.37 15.18
CA ALA A 37 4.22 -5.78 16.37
C ALA A 37 3.31 -6.76 17.13
N ALA A 38 2.79 -7.80 16.46
CA ALA A 38 2.06 -8.87 17.11
C ALA A 38 2.89 -9.59 18.20
N TYR A 39 4.23 -9.56 18.10
CA TYR A 39 5.14 -10.10 19.11
C TYR A 39 5.06 -9.36 20.44
N LEU A 40 4.75 -8.06 20.41
CA LEU A 40 4.63 -7.22 21.60
C LEU A 40 3.29 -7.41 22.34
N GLY A 41 2.48 -8.41 21.96
CA GLY A 41 1.16 -8.64 22.56
C GLY A 41 0.10 -7.63 22.11
N LEU A 42 0.39 -6.78 21.12
CA LEU A 42 -0.55 -5.80 20.56
C LEU A 42 -1.65 -6.44 19.67
N GLY A 43 -1.60 -7.76 19.48
CA GLY A 43 -2.53 -8.52 18.65
C GLY A 43 -2.23 -8.42 17.15
N GLY A 44 -3.24 -8.66 16.31
CA GLY A 44 -3.13 -8.61 14.84
C GLY A 44 -2.93 -9.96 14.16
N LEU A 45 -2.86 -9.94 12.81
CA LEU A 45 -2.76 -11.17 11.99
C LEU A 45 -1.42 -11.89 12.16
N GLY A 46 -0.35 -11.16 12.47
CA GLY A 46 0.98 -11.72 12.75
C GLY A 46 1.01 -12.67 13.95
N ARG A 47 0.01 -12.61 14.84
CA ARG A 47 -0.06 -13.49 16.01
C ARG A 47 -0.10 -14.97 15.63
N PHE A 48 -0.75 -15.32 14.51
CA PHE A 48 -0.89 -16.73 14.12
C PHE A 48 0.45 -17.35 13.71
N ILE A 49 1.36 -16.53 13.18
CA ILE A 49 2.73 -16.94 12.88
C ILE A 49 3.50 -17.17 14.19
N LEU A 50 3.34 -16.25 15.15
CA LEU A 50 4.10 -16.28 16.40
C LEU A 50 3.59 -17.33 17.39
N ASP A 51 2.28 -17.58 17.43
CA ASP A 51 1.67 -18.61 18.28
C ASP A 51 2.07 -20.03 17.85
N GLY A 52 2.29 -20.25 16.54
CA GLY A 52 2.72 -21.53 16.01
C GLY A 52 4.21 -21.83 16.24
N LEU A 53 5.02 -20.79 16.48
CA LEU A 53 6.47 -20.92 16.59
C LEU A 53 6.93 -21.73 17.83
N PRO A 54 6.43 -21.50 19.06
CA PRO A 54 6.82 -22.26 20.25
C PRO A 54 6.51 -23.75 20.16
N VAL A 55 5.39 -24.09 19.53
CA VAL A 55 4.90 -25.47 19.39
C VAL A 55 5.31 -26.13 18.07
N ARG A 56 6.08 -25.41 17.22
CA ARG A 56 6.49 -25.85 15.87
C ARG A 56 5.32 -26.30 14.99
N ASP A 57 4.17 -25.66 15.17
CA ASP A 57 2.97 -25.89 14.37
C ASP A 57 3.08 -25.11 13.05
N TYR A 58 3.82 -25.71 12.11
CA TYR A 58 4.02 -25.14 10.77
C TYR A 58 2.72 -24.89 10.00
N PRO A 59 1.70 -25.77 10.04
CA PRO A 59 0.39 -25.48 9.44
C PRO A 59 -0.21 -24.16 9.94
N ARG A 60 -0.19 -23.92 11.26
CA ARG A 60 -0.70 -22.66 11.84
C ARG A 60 0.15 -21.44 11.42
N MET A 61 1.47 -21.60 11.40
CA MET A 61 2.38 -20.54 10.94
C MET A 61 2.12 -20.16 9.48
N LEU A 62 1.95 -21.16 8.60
CA LEU A 62 1.66 -20.97 7.19
C LEU A 62 0.30 -20.31 6.98
N ALA A 63 -0.73 -20.73 7.70
CA ALA A 63 -2.04 -20.09 7.65
C ALA A 63 -1.95 -18.60 8.04
N GLY A 64 -1.20 -18.28 9.09
CA GLY A 64 -0.94 -16.90 9.51
C GLY A 64 -0.19 -16.09 8.45
N ALA A 65 0.88 -16.65 7.87
CA ALA A 65 1.64 -16.01 6.81
C ALA A 65 0.77 -15.74 5.57
N LEU A 66 -0.02 -16.72 5.14
CA LEU A 66 -0.94 -16.56 4.02
C LEU A 66 -1.99 -15.46 4.27
N LEU A 67 -2.53 -15.35 5.48
CA LEU A 67 -3.47 -14.28 5.84
C LEU A 67 -2.82 -12.89 5.75
N VAL A 68 -1.60 -12.74 6.26
CA VAL A 68 -0.84 -11.48 6.19
C VAL A 68 -0.50 -11.14 4.74
N THR A 69 -0.01 -12.10 3.96
CA THR A 69 0.29 -11.91 2.54
C THR A 69 -0.96 -11.52 1.75
N LEU A 70 -2.10 -12.17 1.99
CA LEU A 70 -3.35 -11.83 1.33
C LEU A 70 -3.79 -10.40 1.66
N LEU A 71 -3.70 -9.99 2.93
CA LEU A 71 -3.98 -8.60 3.32
C LEU A 71 -3.05 -7.62 2.60
N ALA A 72 -1.75 -7.88 2.58
CA ALA A 72 -0.77 -7.03 1.91
C ALA A 72 -1.07 -6.87 0.42
N LEU A 73 -1.37 -7.97 -0.26
CA LEU A 73 -1.72 -7.97 -1.69
C LEU A 73 -3.06 -7.27 -1.96
N LEU A 74 -4.06 -7.44 -1.09
CA LEU A 74 -5.34 -6.74 -1.22
C LEU A 74 -5.16 -5.22 -1.09
N VAL A 75 -4.40 -4.77 -0.11
CA VAL A 75 -4.11 -3.34 0.09
C VAL A 75 -3.32 -2.79 -1.08
N ASP A 76 -2.21 -3.44 -1.47
CA ASP A 76 -1.40 -2.99 -2.60
C ASP A 76 -2.18 -3.01 -3.92
N GLY A 77 -2.99 -4.05 -4.16
CA GLY A 77 -3.84 -4.18 -5.33
C GLY A 77 -4.89 -3.07 -5.42
N LEU A 78 -5.54 -2.72 -4.30
CA LEU A 78 -6.50 -1.62 -4.26
C LEU A 78 -5.85 -0.27 -4.56
N LEU A 79 -4.65 -0.04 -4.01
CA LEU A 79 -3.89 1.18 -4.27
C LEU A 79 -3.34 1.24 -5.70
N SER A 80 -2.94 0.10 -6.26
CA SER A 80 -2.53 -0.03 -7.66
C SER A 80 -3.68 0.29 -8.60
N LEU A 81 -4.89 -0.21 -8.31
CA LEU A 81 -6.09 0.10 -9.08
C LEU A 81 -6.42 1.60 -9.02
N LEU A 82 -6.34 2.19 -7.83
CA LEU A 82 -6.54 3.63 -7.63
C LEU A 82 -5.50 4.45 -8.41
N GLN A 83 -4.23 4.03 -8.37
CA GLN A 83 -3.13 4.66 -9.11
C GLN A 83 -3.41 4.62 -10.61
N HIS A 84 -3.81 3.47 -11.15
CA HIS A 84 -4.10 3.32 -12.57
C HIS A 84 -5.24 4.24 -13.04
N ARG A 85 -6.28 4.44 -12.22
CA ARG A 85 -7.38 5.36 -12.56
C ARG A 85 -6.93 6.82 -12.54
N LEU A 86 -6.09 7.20 -11.58
CA LEU A 86 -5.61 8.58 -11.44
C LEU A 86 -4.54 8.95 -12.49
N THR A 87 -3.64 8.03 -12.85
CA THR A 87 -2.66 8.26 -13.91
C THR A 87 -3.29 8.39 -15.29
N THR A 88 -4.37 7.65 -15.57
CA THR A 88 -5.13 7.79 -16.82
C THR A 88 -5.68 9.21 -17.03
N ALA A 89 -5.99 9.94 -15.96
CA ALA A 89 -6.43 11.34 -16.03
C ALA A 89 -5.26 12.30 -16.32
N GLY A 90 -4.08 12.06 -15.74
CA GLY A 90 -2.89 12.89 -15.94
C GLY A 90 -2.34 12.85 -17.38
N VAL A 91 -2.37 11.67 -18.03
CA VAL A 91 -1.95 11.51 -19.43
C VAL A 91 -2.95 12.15 -20.41
N ARG A 92 -4.25 12.13 -20.10
CA ARG A 92 -5.28 12.78 -20.93
C ARG A 92 -5.24 14.32 -20.85
N ALA A 93 -4.80 14.89 -19.73
CA ALA A 93 -4.67 16.33 -19.58
C ALA A 93 -3.56 16.94 -20.48
N SER A 94 -2.52 16.16 -20.82
CA SER A 94 -1.41 16.62 -21.67
C SER A 94 -1.68 16.57 -23.19
N THR A 95 -2.78 15.97 -23.64
CA THR A 95 -3.10 15.81 -25.08
C THR A 95 -4.27 16.70 -25.53
N GLY A 96 -4.72 17.63 -24.68
CA GLY A 96 -5.92 18.46 -24.91
C GLY A 96 -5.67 19.89 -25.38
N THR A 97 -4.49 20.20 -25.93
CA THR A 97 -4.20 21.51 -26.54
C THR A 97 -3.59 21.30 -27.92
N ASP A 98 -4.47 21.06 -28.90
CA ASP A 98 -4.29 21.50 -30.27
C ASP A 98 -5.33 22.60 -30.57
#